data_AF-A0A0R3X0R0-F1
#
_entry.id   AF-A0A0R3X0R0-F1
#
_cell.length_a   1.000
_cell.length_b   1.000
_cell.length_c   1.000
_cell.angle_alpha   90.00
_cell.angle_beta   90.00
_cell.angle_gamma   90.00
#
_symmetry.space_group_name_H-M   'P 1'
#
loop_
_entity.id
_entity.type
_entity.pdbx_description
1 polymer ?
#
loop_
_entity_poly.entity_id
_entity_poly.type
_entity_poly.pdbx_seq_one_letter_code
_entity_poly.pdbx_strand_id
1 'polypeptide(L)'
;MVMKKAYVWITLCPEKYVSFPSRITFFWVTRLIILGYRKTLELSQLWILEEKHLSASIVPFFLRNIFKYLSVNIAGDLDVPHTSKPQFSISWPLQDTSFTGSDDQKPPVGNRLGDSDGLANLIDGSTDSRMSLPSGRRSTFAEISPFSRTQAIGVEDQGSRPASILPNVRIRFSKRPSKSKQPPSKRSSASGDLEIGLLGHDRFATLNKPNAAESPNVVKSEKRKVKGGLMKALLATFGWRMFIAGLYKLCHDICLLCGPIIFKRLLNFMHLESMEPVWHGYAYASLMFLTAFIQSLVLHQYFRKQTLIGMDMRTVIISAVYRKSLRLSAAARCGSTTGEITNLMSIDAQRFFMLMLNIHVLWSAPLQVTVAVYLLWQELGPSVLAGVTLLLIMIPINIMVAKKSKALQEKQLKTTDKRIKLISEILNGIRVLKLYAWEPSFIQVVGSIRKKELSYLRKFLYLDCGLTFIFACIPTLVALATFSTYILSSPENLFTAEKAFVSLSLLNILRFPLFMFPTLLSNLVQAYVSVRRVTKFLVNTELDPIAVSHEDTPGVAAVIENGTLAWGSDCEPALQK
;
A
#
# COMPACT_ATOMS: atom_id res chain seq x y z
N MET A 1 -43.27 -28.49 3.90
CA MET A 1 -42.66 -27.26 3.35
C MET A 1 -41.22 -27.18 3.86
N VAL A 2 -40.29 -27.75 3.10
CA VAL A 2 -38.88 -27.87 3.52
C VAL A 2 -38.21 -26.50 3.37
N MET A 3 -37.83 -25.89 4.49
CA MET A 3 -36.99 -24.70 4.48
C MET A 3 -35.64 -25.05 3.84
N LYS A 4 -35.42 -24.62 2.60
CA LYS A 4 -34.09 -24.58 2.00
C LYS A 4 -33.26 -23.58 2.81
N LYS A 5 -32.42 -24.07 3.73
CA LYS A 5 -31.28 -23.30 4.24
C LYS A 5 -30.44 -22.91 3.04
N ALA A 6 -30.43 -21.63 2.70
CA ALA A 6 -29.51 -21.08 1.72
C ALA A 6 -28.11 -21.09 2.33
N TYR A 7 -27.39 -22.18 2.15
CA TYR A 7 -25.95 -22.22 2.41
C TYR A 7 -25.31 -21.28 1.38
N VAL A 8 -24.82 -20.12 1.84
CA VAL A 8 -23.88 -19.32 1.06
C VAL A 8 -22.63 -20.18 0.91
N TRP A 9 -22.48 -20.79 -0.27
CA TRP A 9 -21.30 -21.56 -0.61
C TRP A 9 -20.11 -20.61 -0.65
N ILE A 10 -19.37 -20.56 0.44
CA ILE A 10 -18.08 -19.90 0.51
C ILE A 10 -17.18 -20.57 -0.52
N THR A 11 -16.87 -19.87 -1.60
CA THR A 11 -16.03 -20.43 -2.68
C THR A 11 -14.57 -20.19 -2.34
N LEU A 12 -13.80 -21.28 -2.20
CA LEU A 12 -12.36 -21.22 -2.03
C LEU A 12 -11.72 -20.71 -3.33
N CYS A 13 -10.59 -20.00 -3.23
CA CYS A 13 -9.83 -19.59 -4.42
C CYS A 13 -9.45 -20.82 -5.27
N PRO A 14 -9.78 -20.84 -6.58
CA PRO A 14 -9.55 -22.00 -7.43
C PRO A 14 -8.07 -22.19 -7.79
N GLU A 15 -7.19 -21.21 -7.51
CA GLU A 15 -5.75 -21.25 -7.86
C GLU A 15 -5.02 -22.53 -7.37
N LYS A 16 -5.43 -23.08 -6.22
CA LYS A 16 -4.85 -24.31 -5.67
C LYS A 16 -5.18 -25.54 -6.51
N TYR A 17 -6.39 -25.60 -7.07
CA TYR A 17 -6.95 -26.79 -7.73
C TYR A 17 -6.87 -26.73 -9.26
N VAL A 18 -6.44 -25.61 -9.83
CA VAL A 18 -6.32 -25.48 -11.28
C VAL A 18 -5.08 -26.17 -11.84
N SER A 19 -5.19 -26.59 -13.10
CA SER A 19 -4.09 -27.18 -13.85
C SER A 19 -2.90 -26.22 -13.98
N PHE A 20 -1.70 -26.78 -14.17
CA PHE A 20 -0.48 -26.00 -14.33
C PHE A 20 -0.56 -24.94 -15.45
N PRO A 21 -1.09 -25.24 -16.65
CA PRO A 21 -1.27 -24.24 -17.70
C PRO A 21 -2.16 -23.08 -17.25
N SER A 22 -3.30 -23.39 -16.61
CA SER A 22 -4.23 -22.38 -16.11
C SER A 22 -3.61 -21.50 -15.02
N ARG A 23 -2.70 -22.04 -14.20
CA ARG A 23 -1.95 -21.28 -13.19
C ARG A 23 -0.94 -20.33 -13.81
N ILE A 24 -0.30 -20.74 -14.90
CA ILE A 24 0.67 -19.90 -15.63
C ILE A 24 -0.01 -18.77 -16.40
N THR A 25 -1.12 -19.07 -17.08
CA THR A 25 -1.84 -18.12 -17.94
C THR A 25 -2.92 -17.34 -17.22
N PHE A 26 -3.13 -17.58 -15.91
CA PHE A 26 -4.17 -16.95 -15.09
C PHE A 26 -5.60 -17.22 -15.55
N PHE A 27 -5.82 -18.26 -16.36
CA PHE A 27 -7.13 -18.57 -16.95
C PHE A 27 -8.23 -18.86 -15.90
N TRP A 28 -7.84 -19.24 -14.68
CA TRP A 28 -8.77 -19.50 -13.58
C TRP A 28 -9.55 -18.25 -13.15
N VAL A 29 -9.01 -17.05 -13.39
CA VAL A 29 -9.66 -15.77 -13.05
C VAL A 29 -10.77 -15.42 -14.06
N THR A 30 -10.72 -15.95 -15.28
CA THR A 30 -11.61 -15.60 -16.40
C THR A 30 -13.10 -15.70 -16.04
N ARG A 31 -13.50 -16.71 -15.24
CA ARG A 31 -14.90 -16.86 -14.80
C ARG A 31 -15.40 -15.67 -13.98
N LEU A 32 -14.58 -15.15 -13.08
CA LEU A 32 -14.93 -13.99 -12.24
C LEU A 32 -14.99 -12.71 -13.07
N ILE A 33 -14.08 -12.57 -14.05
CA ILE A 33 -14.08 -11.42 -14.97
C ILE A 33 -15.35 -11.41 -15.82
N ILE A 34 -15.75 -12.55 -16.39
CA ILE A 34 -16.98 -12.66 -17.19
C ILE A 34 -18.22 -12.39 -16.32
N LEU A 35 -18.23 -12.87 -15.06
CA LEU A 35 -19.31 -12.58 -14.13
C LEU A 35 -19.43 -11.06 -13.87
N GLY A 36 -18.30 -10.40 -13.58
CA GLY A 36 -18.23 -8.97 -13.36
C GLY A 36 -18.58 -8.12 -14.58
N TYR A 37 -18.35 -8.64 -15.79
CA TYR A 37 -18.78 -8.01 -17.03
C TYR A 37 -20.31 -8.04 -17.21
N ARG A 38 -20.94 -9.13 -16.77
CA ARG A 38 -22.40 -9.33 -16.92
C ARG A 38 -23.20 -8.73 -15.77
N LYS A 39 -22.64 -8.67 -14.56
CA LYS A 39 -23.30 -8.22 -13.34
C LYS A 39 -22.32 -7.54 -12.40
N THR A 40 -22.79 -6.56 -11.63
CA THR A 40 -22.01 -5.97 -10.53
C THR A 40 -21.63 -7.06 -9.53
N LEU A 41 -20.34 -7.14 -9.20
CA LEU A 41 -19.83 -8.14 -8.26
C LEU A 41 -20.28 -7.83 -6.84
N GLU A 42 -20.73 -8.85 -6.13
CA GLU A 42 -21.06 -8.79 -4.71
C GLU A 42 -19.97 -9.45 -3.85
N LEU A 43 -19.89 -9.08 -2.57
CA LEU A 43 -18.90 -9.65 -1.64
C LEU A 43 -19.04 -11.18 -1.51
N SER A 44 -20.26 -11.70 -1.62
CA SER A 44 -20.58 -13.13 -1.58
C SER A 44 -19.96 -13.93 -2.74
N GLN A 45 -19.63 -13.28 -3.85
CA GLN A 45 -19.10 -13.88 -5.07
C GLN A 45 -17.56 -13.88 -5.11
N LEU A 46 -16.91 -13.25 -4.13
CA LEU A 46 -15.45 -13.22 -4.03
C LEU A 46 -14.92 -14.48 -3.36
N TRP A 47 -13.72 -14.87 -3.79
CA TRP A 47 -13.03 -16.03 -3.23
C TRP A 47 -12.39 -15.73 -1.88
N ILE A 48 -12.41 -16.72 -1.00
CA ILE A 48 -11.57 -16.69 0.19
C ILE A 48 -10.11 -16.91 -0.19
N LEU A 49 -9.24 -16.14 0.47
CA LEU A 49 -7.79 -16.20 0.32
C LEU A 49 -7.24 -17.57 0.74
N GLU A 50 -6.17 -18.01 0.09
CA GLU A 50 -5.52 -19.28 0.43
C GLU A 50 -4.87 -19.23 1.82
N GLU A 51 -4.91 -20.35 2.57
CA GLU A 51 -4.38 -20.48 3.95
C GLU A 51 -2.97 -19.91 4.13
N LYS A 52 -2.08 -20.12 3.15
CA LYS A 52 -0.70 -19.62 3.18
C LYS A 52 -0.57 -18.09 3.19
N HIS A 53 -1.63 -17.39 2.77
CA HIS A 53 -1.71 -15.93 2.70
C HIS A 53 -2.56 -15.32 3.82
N LEU A 54 -3.18 -16.14 4.68
CA LEU A 54 -3.92 -15.65 5.84
C LEU A 54 -2.97 -15.07 6.88
N SER A 55 -3.44 -14.03 7.58
CA SER A 55 -2.72 -13.42 8.71
C SER A 55 -2.38 -14.45 9.78
N ALA A 56 -3.28 -15.40 10.05
CA ALA A 56 -3.06 -16.50 11.00
C ALA A 56 -1.84 -17.36 10.67
N SER A 57 -1.48 -17.52 9.39
CA SER A 57 -0.32 -18.33 8.97
C SER A 57 0.98 -17.51 8.93
N ILE A 58 0.95 -16.29 8.39
CA ILE A 58 2.18 -15.53 8.11
C ILE A 58 2.66 -14.75 9.33
N VAL A 59 1.74 -14.22 10.14
CA VAL A 59 2.08 -13.36 11.29
C VAL A 59 2.93 -14.09 12.32
N PRO A 60 2.63 -15.33 12.77
CA PRO A 60 3.46 -16.01 13.76
C PRO A 60 4.92 -16.20 13.32
N PHE A 61 5.15 -16.51 12.04
CA PHE A 61 6.49 -16.65 11.49
C PHE A 61 7.26 -15.32 11.52
N PHE A 62 6.59 -14.21 11.16
CA PHE A 62 7.16 -12.87 11.28
C PHE A 62 7.45 -12.48 12.73
N LEU A 63 6.53 -12.77 13.67
CA LEU A 63 6.70 -12.46 15.10
C LEU A 63 7.89 -13.21 15.71
N ARG A 64 8.14 -14.47 15.32
CA ARG A 64 9.35 -15.19 15.75
C ARG A 64 10.63 -14.48 15.32
N ASN A 65 10.66 -13.98 14.08
CA ASN A 65 11.80 -13.21 13.57
C ASN A 65 11.90 -11.82 14.22
N ILE A 66 10.78 -11.16 14.54
CA ILE A 66 10.82 -9.86 15.21
C ILE A 66 11.37 -9.97 16.63
N PHE A 67 11.00 -11.03 17.35
CA PHE A 67 11.58 -11.32 18.66
C PHE A 67 13.09 -11.56 18.56
N LYS A 68 13.53 -12.34 17.57
CA LYS A 68 14.95 -12.62 17.34
C LYS A 68 15.78 -11.38 17.03
N TYR A 69 15.28 -10.49 16.17
CA TYR A 69 16.08 -9.36 15.64
C TYR A 69 15.84 -8.04 16.36
N LEU A 70 14.63 -7.78 16.87
CA LEU A 70 14.28 -6.54 17.56
C LEU A 70 14.25 -6.72 19.08
N SER A 71 14.31 -7.95 19.59
CA SER A 71 14.18 -8.28 21.02
C SER A 71 12.88 -7.75 21.66
N VAL A 72 11.84 -7.55 20.84
CA VAL A 72 10.51 -7.12 21.27
C VAL A 72 9.59 -8.34 21.24
N ASN A 73 8.94 -8.64 22.37
CA ASN A 73 7.97 -9.72 22.46
C ASN A 73 6.55 -9.20 22.15
N ILE A 74 6.22 -9.16 20.86
CA ILE A 74 4.87 -8.79 20.40
C ILE A 74 3.94 -10.02 20.39
N ALA A 75 4.51 -11.23 20.44
CA ALA A 75 3.75 -12.44 20.69
C ALA A 75 3.26 -12.40 22.14
N GLY A 76 2.04 -12.83 22.40
CA GLY A 76 1.56 -13.08 23.76
C GLY A 76 0.16 -13.67 23.66
N ASP A 77 -0.69 -13.51 24.66
CA ASP A 77 -1.89 -14.36 24.85
C ASP A 77 -2.90 -14.45 23.69
N LEU A 78 -2.77 -13.60 22.66
CA LEU A 78 -3.47 -13.73 21.37
C LEU A 78 -3.06 -14.97 20.55
N ASP A 79 -1.96 -15.65 20.91
CA ASP A 79 -1.45 -16.84 20.23
C ASP A 79 -1.71 -18.14 21.02
N VAL A 80 -2.43 -18.09 22.15
CA VAL A 80 -3.01 -19.31 22.73
C VAL A 80 -3.96 -19.87 21.67
N PRO A 81 -3.77 -21.12 21.19
CA PRO A 81 -4.70 -21.69 20.25
C PRO A 81 -6.05 -21.75 20.95
N HIS A 82 -6.95 -20.82 20.64
CA HIS A 82 -8.35 -21.05 20.87
C HIS A 82 -8.63 -22.37 20.16
N THR A 83 -8.97 -23.38 20.94
CA THR A 83 -9.23 -24.77 20.52
C THR A 83 -10.40 -24.87 19.54
N SER A 84 -11.03 -23.76 19.19
CA SER A 84 -11.92 -23.64 18.05
C SER A 84 -11.10 -23.55 16.76
N LYS A 85 -11.20 -24.59 15.92
CA LYS A 85 -11.03 -24.44 14.46
C LYS A 85 -11.68 -23.12 14.04
N PRO A 86 -11.10 -22.36 13.09
CA PRO A 86 -11.71 -21.13 12.61
C PRO A 86 -13.08 -21.45 12.01
N GLN A 87 -14.14 -21.32 12.82
CA GLN A 87 -15.51 -21.34 12.38
C GLN A 87 -15.79 -19.96 11.79
N PHE A 88 -15.28 -19.71 10.58
CA PHE A 88 -15.78 -18.62 9.76
C PHE A 88 -17.16 -19.02 9.22
N SER A 89 -18.19 -18.97 10.07
CA SER A 89 -19.57 -18.83 9.61
C SER A 89 -19.94 -17.35 9.70
N ILE A 90 -19.67 -16.61 8.63
CA ILE A 90 -20.22 -15.26 8.49
C ILE A 90 -21.69 -15.43 8.12
N SER A 91 -22.57 -15.44 9.13
CA SER A 91 -24.00 -15.22 8.91
C SER A 91 -24.24 -13.71 8.91
N TRP A 92 -24.40 -13.14 7.72
CA TRP A 92 -24.94 -11.79 7.62
C TRP A 92 -26.39 -11.80 8.12
N PRO A 93 -26.80 -10.88 9.00
CA PRO A 93 -28.22 -10.70 9.27
C PRO A 93 -28.90 -10.35 7.94
N LEU A 94 -29.88 -11.15 7.54
CA LEU A 94 -30.82 -10.75 6.51
C LEU A 94 -31.44 -9.44 7.00
N GLN A 95 -31.17 -8.36 6.28
CA GLN A 95 -31.88 -7.12 6.52
C GLN A 95 -33.31 -7.38 6.08
N ASP A 96 -34.22 -7.56 7.05
CA ASP A 96 -35.64 -7.72 6.80
C ASP A 96 -36.12 -6.52 5.98
N THR A 97 -36.33 -6.72 4.68
CA THR A 97 -37.05 -5.77 3.85
C THR A 97 -38.54 -5.95 4.11
N SER A 98 -38.99 -5.70 5.35
CA SER A 98 -40.39 -5.37 5.62
C SER A 98 -40.55 -3.87 5.43
N PHE A 99 -40.55 -3.43 4.17
CA PHE A 99 -41.03 -2.11 3.83
C PHE A 99 -42.55 -2.16 3.90
N THR A 100 -43.11 -1.72 5.03
CA THR A 100 -44.54 -1.40 5.13
C THR A 100 -44.78 -0.11 4.35
N GLY A 101 -44.92 -0.24 3.03
CA GLY A 101 -45.48 0.80 2.18
C GLY A 101 -46.97 0.56 2.03
N SER A 102 -47.76 1.33 2.76
CA SER A 102 -49.12 1.67 2.35
C SER A 102 -49.03 2.43 1.03
N ASP A 103 -49.50 1.85 -0.06
CA ASP A 103 -50.43 2.50 -0.97
C ASP A 103 -50.78 1.57 -2.14
N ASP A 104 -52.08 1.53 -2.40
CA ASP A 104 -52.76 0.80 -3.44
C ASP A 104 -52.20 1.08 -4.83
N GLN A 105 -51.91 0.01 -5.59
CA GLN A 105 -52.32 -0.11 -6.99
C GLN A 105 -52.07 -1.54 -7.50
N LYS A 106 -53.15 -2.31 -7.61
CA LYS A 106 -53.21 -3.56 -8.39
C LYS A 106 -53.01 -3.27 -9.88
N PRO A 107 -52.31 -4.16 -10.60
CA PRO A 107 -52.68 -4.54 -11.95
C PRO A 107 -53.18 -6.01 -12.00
N PRO A 108 -53.93 -6.39 -13.05
CA PRO A 108 -54.90 -7.46 -12.98
C PRO A 108 -54.32 -8.87 -13.19
N VAL A 109 -55.11 -9.82 -12.69
CA VAL A 109 -54.99 -11.28 -12.79
C VAL A 109 -55.08 -11.75 -14.25
N GLY A 110 -54.24 -12.73 -14.62
CA GLY A 110 -54.33 -13.43 -15.90
C GLY A 110 -53.52 -14.73 -15.91
N ASN A 111 -54.17 -15.80 -15.44
CA ASN A 111 -53.97 -17.25 -15.62
C ASN A 111 -52.65 -17.80 -16.19
N ARG A 112 -52.06 -18.74 -15.44
CA ARG A 112 -51.21 -19.82 -15.95
C ARG A 112 -52.04 -21.09 -16.14
N LEU A 113 -52.04 -21.61 -17.36
CA LEU A 113 -52.19 -22.99 -17.81
C LEU A 113 -51.23 -23.05 -19.01
N GLY A 114 -50.39 -24.04 -19.28
CA GLY A 114 -50.18 -25.39 -18.83
C GLY A 114 -49.27 -26.01 -19.90
N ASP A 115 -48.35 -26.86 -19.48
CA ASP A 115 -47.74 -27.96 -20.22
C ASP A 115 -46.92 -27.79 -21.52
N SER A 116 -45.80 -28.50 -21.46
CA SER A 116 -45.24 -29.45 -22.45
C SER A 116 -44.77 -28.99 -23.83
N ASP A 117 -43.53 -29.43 -24.10
CA ASP A 117 -43.01 -29.95 -25.36
C ASP A 117 -42.86 -29.01 -26.57
N GLY A 118 -41.72 -29.16 -27.26
CA GLY A 118 -41.56 -28.65 -28.62
C GLY A 118 -40.20 -28.04 -28.93
N LEU A 119 -39.15 -28.86 -28.86
CA LEU A 119 -37.93 -28.64 -29.65
C LEU A 119 -38.26 -29.04 -31.10
N ALA A 120 -38.35 -28.07 -32.02
CA ALA A 120 -38.01 -28.26 -33.44
C ALA A 120 -38.12 -26.95 -34.24
N ASN A 121 -36.99 -26.61 -34.88
CA ASN A 121 -36.86 -26.04 -36.23
C ASN A 121 -37.61 -24.75 -36.59
N LEU A 122 -36.82 -23.70 -36.89
CA LEU A 122 -36.80 -23.17 -38.26
C LEU A 122 -35.51 -22.40 -38.55
N ILE A 123 -34.96 -22.77 -39.70
CA ILE A 123 -33.75 -22.28 -40.38
C ILE A 123 -34.17 -21.08 -41.27
N ASP A 124 -33.16 -20.29 -41.64
CA ASP A 124 -33.15 -19.27 -42.69
C ASP A 124 -33.84 -17.93 -42.37
N GLY A 125 -33.31 -16.78 -42.76
CA GLY A 125 -32.17 -16.50 -43.62
C GLY A 125 -32.08 -14.99 -43.81
N SER A 126 -30.83 -14.53 -43.89
CA SER A 126 -30.36 -13.45 -44.75
C SER A 126 -30.79 -11.99 -44.56
N THR A 127 -29.73 -11.17 -44.66
CA THR A 127 -29.60 -9.87 -45.32
C THR A 127 -30.11 -8.59 -44.64
N ASP A 128 -29.09 -7.76 -44.38
CA ASP A 128 -29.02 -6.35 -44.76
C ASP A 128 -29.49 -5.24 -43.81
N SER A 129 -28.49 -4.45 -43.42
CA SER A 129 -28.47 -3.00 -43.61
C SER A 129 -29.49 -2.18 -42.80
N ARG A 130 -29.02 -1.58 -41.70
CA ARG A 130 -28.78 -0.11 -41.66
C ARG A 130 -28.35 0.38 -40.28
N MET A 131 -27.23 1.10 -40.36
CA MET A 131 -26.76 2.18 -39.53
C MET A 131 -27.89 3.06 -38.96
N SER A 132 -28.02 3.09 -37.63
CA SER A 132 -28.63 4.21 -36.91
C SER A 132 -28.01 4.32 -35.51
N LEU A 133 -27.13 5.31 -35.35
CA LEU A 133 -26.71 5.83 -34.05
C LEU A 133 -27.92 6.48 -33.35
N PRO A 134 -28.07 6.29 -32.02
CA PRO A 134 -28.67 7.30 -31.19
C PRO A 134 -27.60 7.94 -30.31
N SER A 135 -27.41 9.22 -30.57
CA SER A 135 -26.84 10.20 -29.66
C SER A 135 -27.61 10.25 -28.34
N GLY A 136 -26.89 10.49 -27.25
CA GLY A 136 -27.43 11.13 -26.05
C GLY A 136 -27.94 10.21 -24.94
N ARG A 137 -27.03 9.76 -24.07
CA ARG A 137 -27.33 9.69 -22.63
C ARG A 137 -26.17 10.25 -21.82
N ARG A 138 -26.45 11.41 -21.21
CA ARG A 138 -25.67 12.02 -20.14
C ARG A 138 -25.40 10.97 -19.06
N SER A 139 -24.14 10.85 -18.68
CA SER A 139 -23.71 10.17 -17.46
C SER A 139 -24.39 10.85 -16.26
N THR A 140 -25.34 10.17 -15.65
CA THR A 140 -25.77 10.48 -14.30
C THR A 140 -24.59 10.17 -13.38
N PHE A 141 -23.95 11.24 -12.91
CA PHE A 141 -23.00 11.19 -11.81
C PHE A 141 -23.67 10.48 -10.63
N ALA A 142 -23.03 9.41 -10.14
CA ALA A 142 -23.38 8.82 -8.87
C ALA A 142 -23.26 9.89 -7.78
N GLU A 143 -24.39 10.22 -7.15
CA GLU A 143 -24.44 11.05 -5.96
C GLU A 143 -23.65 10.37 -4.85
N ILE A 144 -22.59 11.06 -4.42
CA ILE A 144 -21.86 10.74 -3.20
C ILE A 144 -22.72 11.28 -2.05
N SER A 145 -23.37 10.38 -1.32
CA SER A 145 -24.09 10.75 -0.10
C SER A 145 -23.09 11.16 1.00
N PRO A 146 -23.33 12.27 1.72
CA PRO A 146 -22.51 12.67 2.84
C PRO A 146 -22.85 11.85 4.09
N PHE A 147 -21.79 11.41 4.77
CA PHE A 147 -21.71 10.97 6.17
C PHE A 147 -22.97 11.27 7.01
N SER A 148 -23.72 10.23 7.37
CA SER A 148 -24.74 10.28 8.40
C SER A 148 -24.09 10.27 9.78
N ARG A 149 -24.40 11.32 10.54
CA ARG A 149 -24.22 11.47 11.99
C ARG A 149 -24.66 10.21 12.74
N THR A 150 -23.84 9.78 13.69
CA THR A 150 -24.27 9.01 14.85
C THR A 150 -25.42 9.73 15.55
N GLN A 151 -26.61 9.14 15.50
CA GLN A 151 -27.73 9.47 16.39
C GLN A 151 -27.30 9.17 17.83
N ALA A 152 -27.30 10.22 18.67
CA ALA A 152 -27.39 10.07 20.10
C ALA A 152 -28.83 9.62 20.42
N ILE A 153 -28.98 8.39 20.90
CA ILE A 153 -30.23 7.92 21.50
C ILE A 153 -30.18 8.37 22.95
N GLY A 154 -31.04 9.33 23.30
CA GLY A 154 -31.44 9.58 24.68
C GLY A 154 -32.39 8.47 25.10
N VAL A 155 -32.12 7.84 26.24
CA VAL A 155 -33.06 6.96 26.93
C VAL A 155 -33.40 7.65 28.24
N GLU A 156 -34.66 8.06 28.35
CA GLU A 156 -35.30 8.49 29.58
C GLU A 156 -35.45 7.32 30.56
N ASP A 157 -35.38 7.72 31.82
CA ASP A 157 -35.36 6.93 33.04
C ASP A 157 -36.73 6.27 33.31
N GLN A 158 -36.77 4.94 33.40
CA GLN A 158 -37.84 4.22 34.12
C GLN A 158 -37.22 3.10 34.96
N GLY A 159 -37.37 3.27 36.28
CA GLY A 159 -36.75 2.43 37.28
C GLY A 159 -37.28 1.00 37.29
N SER A 160 -36.35 0.05 37.38
CA SER A 160 -36.55 -1.25 38.01
C SER A 160 -35.19 -1.76 38.48
N ARG A 161 -34.96 -1.76 39.80
CA ARG A 161 -33.72 -2.29 40.41
C ARG A 161 -33.71 -3.82 40.27
N PRO A 162 -32.66 -4.46 39.70
CA PRO A 162 -32.41 -5.87 39.97
C PRO A 162 -31.67 -6.01 41.30
N ALA A 163 -32.16 -6.92 42.14
CA ALA A 163 -31.55 -7.26 43.42
C ALA A 163 -30.12 -7.76 43.23
N SER A 164 -29.17 -7.11 43.89
CA SER A 164 -27.79 -7.53 43.99
C SER A 164 -27.68 -8.76 44.89
N ILE A 165 -27.44 -9.93 44.30
CA ILE A 165 -26.87 -11.07 45.00
C ILE A 165 -25.35 -11.00 44.79
N LEU A 166 -24.67 -10.24 45.64
CA LEU A 166 -23.22 -10.35 45.84
C LEU A 166 -22.99 -10.55 47.35
N PRO A 167 -22.22 -11.57 47.76
CA PRO A 167 -21.84 -11.72 49.16
C PRO A 167 -20.94 -10.55 49.56
N ASN A 168 -21.12 -10.08 50.79
CA ASN A 168 -20.39 -8.97 51.40
C ASN A 168 -18.86 -9.12 51.26
N VAL A 169 -18.23 -8.46 50.29
CA VAL A 169 -16.77 -8.32 50.22
C VAL A 169 -16.36 -6.97 50.78
N ARG A 170 -15.67 -7.00 51.92
CA ARG A 170 -15.23 -5.81 52.66
C ARG A 170 -13.83 -5.41 52.18
N ILE A 171 -13.72 -4.30 51.45
CA ILE A 171 -12.41 -3.72 51.10
C ILE A 171 -11.85 -3.02 52.36
N ARG A 172 -10.75 -3.54 52.92
CA ARG A 172 -10.07 -2.96 54.10
C ARG A 172 -9.09 -1.88 53.65
N PHE A 173 -9.31 -0.65 54.08
CA PHE A 173 -8.34 0.44 53.98
C PHE A 173 -7.69 0.67 55.36
N SER A 174 -6.36 0.58 55.44
CA SER A 174 -5.59 1.01 56.62
C SER A 174 -5.32 2.52 56.56
N LYS A 175 -5.06 3.10 57.74
CA LYS A 175 -5.17 4.52 58.13
C LYS A 175 -4.48 5.56 57.22
N ARG A 176 -5.12 6.73 57.13
CA ARG A 176 -4.66 7.98 56.47
C ARG A 176 -3.42 8.60 57.15
N PRO A 177 -2.51 9.22 56.37
CA PRO A 177 -1.82 10.44 56.75
C PRO A 177 -2.45 11.69 56.09
N SER A 178 -2.19 12.84 56.70
CA SER A 178 -2.83 14.14 56.48
C SER A 178 -2.50 14.83 55.15
N LYS A 179 -3.47 15.61 54.66
CA LYS A 179 -3.43 16.45 53.45
C LYS A 179 -2.24 17.43 53.40
N SER A 180 -1.58 17.52 52.24
CA SER A 180 -0.86 18.73 51.80
C SER A 180 -1.54 19.30 50.54
N LYS A 181 -1.82 20.61 50.55
CA LYS A 181 -2.43 21.36 49.44
C LYS A 181 -1.44 21.48 48.26
N GLN A 182 -1.87 21.17 47.05
CA GLN A 182 -1.18 21.57 45.82
C GLN A 182 -1.72 22.92 45.29
N PRO A 183 -0.87 23.81 44.74
CA PRO A 183 -1.31 25.01 44.03
C PRO A 183 -1.73 24.68 42.57
N PRO A 184 -2.46 25.58 41.88
CA PRO A 184 -3.07 25.25 40.60
C PRO A 184 -2.04 25.13 39.46
N SER A 185 -2.17 24.06 38.66
CA SER A 185 -1.37 23.83 37.45
C SER A 185 -1.76 24.82 36.35
N LYS A 186 -0.77 25.57 35.85
CA LYS A 186 -0.91 26.40 34.63
C LYS A 186 -1.14 25.48 33.42
N ARG A 187 -2.24 25.71 32.69
CA ARG A 187 -2.45 25.25 31.32
C ARG A 187 -1.35 25.85 30.43
N SER A 188 -0.44 25.03 29.91
CA SER A 188 0.34 25.38 28.72
C SER A 188 -0.35 24.82 27.49
N SER A 189 -0.98 25.70 26.73
CA SER A 189 -1.26 25.47 25.32
C SER A 189 0.07 25.39 24.57
N ALA A 190 0.34 24.30 23.87
CA ALA A 190 1.42 24.24 22.89
C ALA A 190 0.84 23.84 21.54
N SER A 191 0.44 24.88 20.81
CA SER A 191 0.33 24.90 19.36
C SER A 191 1.67 25.43 18.85
N GLY A 192 2.28 24.73 17.89
CA GLY A 192 3.51 25.16 17.23
C GLY A 192 4.79 24.72 17.96
N ASP A 193 5.50 23.78 17.35
CA ASP A 193 6.90 23.99 16.94
C ASP A 193 7.42 22.71 16.27
N LEU A 194 7.30 22.73 14.95
CA LEU A 194 7.99 21.84 14.03
C LEU A 194 9.21 22.63 13.52
N GLU A 195 10.37 21.99 13.52
CA GLU A 195 11.66 22.49 13.00
C GLU A 195 12.46 23.40 13.94
N ILE A 196 13.28 22.79 14.81
CA ILE A 196 14.74 22.98 14.87
C ILE A 196 15.31 21.69 15.49
N GLY A 197 15.94 20.86 14.66
CA GLY A 197 16.50 19.57 15.07
C GLY A 197 17.39 18.97 14.00
N LEU A 198 18.02 19.83 13.19
CA LEU A 198 19.15 19.51 12.33
C LEU A 198 20.23 20.51 12.74
N LEU A 199 21.12 20.08 13.63
CA LEU A 199 22.47 20.59 13.95
C LEU A 199 22.75 20.29 15.42
N GLY A 200 23.88 19.62 15.66
CA GLY A 200 24.21 18.97 16.91
C GLY A 200 24.41 19.92 18.09
N HIS A 201 24.08 19.41 19.27
CA HIS A 201 24.57 19.90 20.55
C HIS A 201 24.99 18.69 21.40
N ASP A 202 26.13 18.12 21.03
CA ASP A 202 27.04 17.54 22.01
C ASP A 202 27.99 18.67 22.43
N ARG A 203 27.95 19.02 23.72
CA ARG A 203 28.82 19.91 24.52
C ARG A 203 27.95 20.90 25.29
N PHE A 204 27.81 20.62 26.60
CA PHE A 204 27.48 21.50 27.73
C PHE A 204 26.58 20.77 28.73
N ALA A 205 27.15 19.77 29.41
CA ALA A 205 26.62 19.23 30.66
C ALA A 205 27.73 18.52 31.46
N THR A 206 28.82 19.22 31.72
CA THR A 206 29.83 18.82 32.71
C THR A 206 30.16 20.04 33.53
N LEU A 207 29.41 20.29 34.60
CA LEU A 207 29.84 21.02 35.80
C LEU A 207 28.74 20.95 36.86
N ASN A 208 29.15 20.64 38.09
CA ASN A 208 28.41 20.57 39.36
C ASN A 208 27.66 19.27 39.71
N LYS A 209 28.36 18.39 40.44
CA LYS A 209 27.77 17.50 41.46
C LYS A 209 28.28 17.93 42.84
N PRO A 210 27.42 18.14 43.85
CA PRO A 210 27.78 17.91 45.23
C PRO A 210 27.44 16.46 45.64
N ASN A 211 28.27 15.93 46.54
CA ASN A 211 28.14 14.60 47.14
C ASN A 211 26.84 14.48 47.96
N ALA A 212 26.04 13.43 47.71
CA ALA A 212 24.99 12.99 48.63
C ALA A 212 24.77 11.48 48.52
N ALA A 213 24.97 10.83 49.68
CA ALA A 213 24.58 9.51 50.19
C ALA A 213 23.95 8.46 49.26
N GLU A 214 24.48 7.24 49.38
CA GLU A 214 23.94 5.98 48.87
C GLU A 214 22.49 5.74 49.33
N SER A 215 21.63 5.39 48.37
CA SER A 215 20.30 4.82 48.58
C SER A 215 20.23 3.47 47.86
N PRO A 216 19.47 2.49 48.39
CA PRO A 216 19.67 1.09 48.06
C PRO A 216 19.11 0.74 46.67
N ASN A 217 19.94 0.06 45.88
CA ASN A 217 19.61 -0.80 44.74
C ASN A 217 18.31 -0.51 43.98
N VAL A 218 18.27 0.64 43.28
CA VAL A 218 17.42 0.78 42.10
C VAL A 218 18.05 -0.07 41.01
N VAL A 219 17.40 -1.17 40.65
CA VAL A 219 17.73 -1.97 39.46
C VAL A 219 17.71 -1.04 38.27
N LYS A 220 18.89 -0.57 37.85
CA LYS A 220 19.05 0.20 36.62
C LYS A 220 18.59 -0.70 35.49
N SER A 221 17.44 -0.41 34.90
CA SER A 221 17.00 -1.07 33.68
C SER A 221 18.08 -0.81 32.63
N GLU A 222 18.84 -1.85 32.29
CA GLU A 222 19.77 -1.78 31.18
C GLU A 222 18.97 -1.33 29.95
N LYS A 223 19.33 -0.17 29.39
CA LYS A 223 18.89 0.22 28.06
C LYS A 223 19.40 -0.83 27.09
N ARG A 224 18.62 -1.90 26.85
CA ARG A 224 18.94 -2.99 25.92
C ARG A 224 19.32 -2.37 24.58
N LYS A 225 20.60 -2.49 24.22
CA LYS A 225 21.11 -2.05 22.91
C LYS A 225 20.40 -2.87 21.83
N VAL A 226 19.46 -2.25 21.13
CA VAL A 226 18.74 -2.83 19.99
C VAL A 226 19.75 -3.12 18.86
N LYS A 227 20.23 -4.36 18.76
CA LYS A 227 21.24 -4.78 17.77
C LYS A 227 20.66 -5.28 16.43
N GLY A 228 19.35 -5.22 16.23
CA GLY A 228 18.73 -5.54 14.94
C GLY A 228 17.53 -4.67 14.60
N GLY A 229 17.32 -4.46 13.30
CA GLY A 229 16.26 -3.62 12.77
C GLY A 229 15.12 -4.43 12.17
N LEU A 230 13.92 -3.84 12.15
CA LEU A 230 12.72 -4.37 11.49
C LEU A 230 13.00 -4.93 10.09
N MET A 231 13.90 -4.29 9.34
CA MET A 231 14.32 -4.72 8.01
C MET A 231 14.95 -6.13 8.02
N LYS A 232 15.81 -6.45 9.00
CA LYS A 232 16.40 -7.80 9.12
C LYS A 232 15.33 -8.86 9.40
N ALA A 233 14.34 -8.54 10.24
CA ALA A 233 13.22 -9.44 10.50
C ALA A 233 12.37 -9.68 9.24
N LEU A 234 12.10 -8.63 8.46
CA LEU A 234 11.41 -8.74 7.18
C LEU A 234 12.21 -9.57 6.16
N LEU A 235 13.51 -9.33 6.00
CA LEU A 235 14.36 -10.11 5.11
C LEU A 235 14.46 -11.59 5.54
N ALA A 236 14.53 -11.88 6.84
CA ALA A 236 14.51 -13.26 7.32
C ALA A 236 13.16 -13.96 7.03
N THR A 237 12.06 -13.21 7.00
CA THR A 237 10.70 -13.73 6.79
C THR A 237 10.38 -13.94 5.30
N PHE A 238 10.78 -13.00 4.44
CA PHE A 238 10.40 -12.98 3.02
C PHE A 238 11.57 -13.21 2.05
N GLY A 239 12.82 -13.17 2.53
CA GLY A 239 14.02 -13.13 1.69
C GLY A 239 14.15 -14.28 0.71
N TRP A 240 13.82 -15.51 1.11
CA TRP A 240 13.83 -16.66 0.20
C TRP A 240 12.80 -16.52 -0.94
N ARG A 241 11.59 -16.03 -0.64
CA ARG A 241 10.56 -15.77 -1.64
C ARG A 241 10.96 -14.63 -2.58
N MET A 242 11.62 -13.60 -2.05
CA MET A 242 12.20 -12.50 -2.84
C MET A 242 13.33 -12.99 -3.74
N PHE A 243 14.20 -13.88 -3.26
CA PHE A 243 15.26 -14.46 -4.08
C PHE A 243 14.70 -15.21 -5.28
N ILE A 244 13.68 -16.07 -5.07
CA ILE A 244 12.98 -16.75 -6.17
C ILE A 244 12.37 -15.75 -7.15
N ALA A 245 11.69 -14.70 -6.68
CA ALA A 245 11.17 -13.64 -7.56
C ALA A 245 12.29 -12.95 -8.36
N GLY A 246 13.45 -12.72 -7.74
CA GLY A 246 14.65 -12.21 -8.39
C GLY A 246 15.14 -13.09 -9.53
N LEU A 247 15.08 -14.42 -9.41
CA LEU A 247 15.43 -15.34 -10.49
C LEU A 247 14.49 -15.20 -11.69
N TYR A 248 13.18 -15.06 -11.48
CA TYR A 248 12.25 -14.76 -12.57
C TYR A 248 12.62 -13.43 -13.26
N LYS A 249 12.95 -12.41 -12.48
CA LYS A 249 13.37 -11.11 -13.05
C LYS A 249 14.65 -11.24 -13.88
N LEU A 250 15.63 -12.00 -13.40
CA LEU A 250 16.87 -12.26 -14.14
C LEU A 250 16.60 -13.00 -15.45
N CYS A 251 15.79 -14.07 -15.42
CA CYS A 251 15.43 -14.81 -16.63
C CYS A 251 14.71 -13.92 -17.65
N HIS A 252 13.80 -13.05 -17.19
CA HIS A 252 13.15 -12.06 -18.05
C HIS A 252 14.18 -11.13 -18.71
N ASP A 253 15.14 -10.61 -17.93
CA ASP A 253 16.12 -9.64 -18.43
C ASP A 253 17.07 -10.27 -19.45
N ILE A 254 17.44 -11.54 -19.26
CA ILE A 254 18.20 -12.32 -20.24
C ILE A 254 17.39 -12.45 -21.55
N CYS A 255 16.12 -12.88 -21.48
CA CYS A 255 15.28 -13.02 -22.68
C CYS A 255 15.10 -11.70 -23.42
N LEU A 256 14.89 -10.60 -22.68
CA LEU A 256 14.76 -9.25 -23.23
C LEU A 256 16.01 -8.82 -24.02
N LEU A 257 17.21 -9.12 -23.50
CA LEU A 257 18.49 -8.78 -24.13
C LEU A 257 18.87 -9.73 -25.27
N CYS A 258 18.40 -10.99 -25.23
CA CYS A 258 18.56 -11.92 -26.35
C CYS A 258 17.75 -11.51 -27.59
N GLY A 259 16.61 -10.82 -27.41
CA GLY A 259 15.73 -10.39 -28.51
C GLY A 259 16.45 -9.65 -29.64
N PRO A 260 17.16 -8.53 -29.37
CA PRO A 260 17.94 -7.81 -30.38
C PRO A 260 19.02 -8.65 -31.06
N ILE A 261 19.65 -9.60 -30.35
CA ILE A 261 20.70 -10.47 -30.91
C ILE A 261 20.10 -11.46 -31.91
N ILE A 262 18.96 -12.07 -31.58
CA ILE A 262 18.24 -12.96 -32.51
C ILE A 262 17.75 -12.16 -33.72
N PHE A 263 17.25 -10.95 -33.48
CA PHE A 263 16.82 -10.05 -34.55
C PHE A 263 17.96 -9.65 -35.49
N LYS A 264 19.17 -9.39 -34.95
CA LYS A 264 20.39 -9.19 -35.74
C LYS A 264 20.68 -10.35 -36.68
N ARG A 265 20.67 -11.58 -36.16
CA ARG A 265 20.92 -12.80 -36.96
C ARG A 265 19.88 -12.98 -38.07
N LEU A 266 18.61 -12.70 -37.76
CA LEU A 266 17.53 -12.75 -38.75
C LEU A 266 17.73 -11.71 -39.86
N LEU A 267 18.15 -10.48 -39.52
CA LEU A 267 18.43 -9.44 -40.52
C LEU A 267 19.60 -9.82 -41.44
N ASN A 268 20.63 -10.48 -40.91
CA ASN A 268 21.78 -10.93 -41.71
C ASN A 268 21.42 -12.08 -42.65
N PHE A 269 20.58 -13.00 -42.19
CA PHE A 269 20.02 -14.05 -43.04
C PHE A 269 19.18 -13.47 -44.19
N MET A 270 18.53 -12.32 -44.01
CA MET A 270 17.76 -11.68 -45.08
C MET A 270 18.61 -10.91 -46.09
N HIS A 271 19.93 -10.80 -45.90
CA HIS A 271 20.81 -10.15 -46.86
C HIS A 271 20.97 -11.03 -48.12
N LEU A 272 20.92 -10.42 -49.31
CA LEU A 272 20.91 -11.15 -50.60
C LEU A 272 22.13 -12.04 -50.84
N GLU A 273 23.26 -11.73 -50.19
CA GLU A 273 24.53 -12.46 -50.33
C GLU A 273 24.68 -13.63 -49.34
N SER A 274 23.67 -13.88 -48.49
CA SER A 274 23.76 -14.94 -47.49
C SER A 274 23.68 -16.32 -48.14
N MET A 275 24.72 -17.13 -47.93
CA MET A 275 24.78 -18.55 -48.35
C MET A 275 24.16 -19.48 -47.30
N GLU A 276 23.41 -18.94 -46.34
CA GLU A 276 22.81 -19.71 -45.26
C GLU A 276 21.59 -20.49 -45.74
N PRO A 277 21.42 -21.77 -45.37
CA PRO A 277 20.28 -22.55 -45.79
C PRO A 277 19.00 -22.05 -45.11
N VAL A 278 17.88 -22.12 -45.83
CA VAL A 278 16.58 -21.51 -45.48
C VAL A 278 16.04 -21.89 -44.09
N TRP A 279 16.39 -23.08 -43.60
CA TRP A 279 15.97 -23.53 -42.27
C TRP A 279 16.49 -22.65 -41.12
N HIS A 280 17.61 -21.94 -41.30
CA HIS A 280 18.12 -20.98 -40.31
C HIS A 280 17.14 -19.81 -40.13
N GLY A 281 16.55 -19.30 -41.21
CA GLY A 281 15.53 -18.26 -41.15
C GLY A 281 14.31 -18.69 -40.33
N TYR A 282 13.77 -19.88 -40.60
CA TYR A 282 12.68 -20.46 -39.81
C TYR A 282 13.08 -20.69 -38.35
N ALA A 283 14.32 -21.12 -38.09
CA ALA A 283 14.84 -21.31 -36.74
C ALA A 283 14.95 -19.99 -35.97
N TYR A 284 15.51 -18.93 -36.56
CA TYR A 284 15.61 -17.60 -35.94
C TYR A 284 14.23 -17.00 -35.65
N ALA A 285 13.29 -17.09 -36.60
CA ALA A 285 11.92 -16.61 -36.41
C ALA A 285 11.19 -17.37 -35.28
N SER A 286 11.31 -18.70 -35.26
CA SER A 286 10.74 -19.55 -34.21
C SER A 286 11.36 -19.27 -32.84
N LEU A 287 12.68 -19.08 -32.80
CA LEU A 287 13.42 -18.74 -31.57
C LEU A 287 13.03 -17.36 -31.06
N MET A 288 12.82 -16.39 -31.94
CA MET A 288 12.36 -15.04 -31.58
C MET A 288 10.96 -15.09 -30.95
N PHE A 289 10.02 -15.85 -31.54
CA PHE A 289 8.69 -16.08 -30.97
C PHE A 289 8.77 -16.75 -29.60
N LEU A 290 9.54 -17.84 -29.48
CA LEU A 290 9.67 -18.58 -28.22
C LEU A 290 10.29 -17.71 -27.11
N THR A 291 11.31 -16.92 -27.45
CA THR A 291 11.95 -15.99 -26.52
C THR A 291 10.97 -14.93 -26.02
N ALA A 292 10.20 -14.31 -26.92
CA ALA A 292 9.17 -13.32 -26.56
C ALA A 292 8.04 -13.93 -25.70
N PHE A 293 7.62 -15.16 -26.03
CA PHE A 293 6.61 -15.89 -25.27
C PHE A 293 7.08 -16.21 -23.85
N ILE A 294 8.29 -16.77 -23.71
CA ILE A 294 8.91 -17.07 -22.40
C ILE A 294 9.10 -15.76 -21.61
N GLN A 295 9.60 -14.70 -22.25
CA GLN A 295 9.77 -13.40 -21.64
C GLN A 295 8.46 -12.90 -21.02
N SER A 296 7.35 -12.95 -21.75
CA SER A 296 6.03 -12.55 -21.26
C SER A 296 5.57 -13.38 -20.06
N LEU A 297 5.65 -14.72 -20.16
CA LEU A 297 5.25 -15.62 -19.08
C LEU A 297 6.04 -15.38 -17.80
N VAL A 298 7.37 -15.30 -17.91
CA VAL A 298 8.27 -15.09 -16.78
C VAL A 298 8.02 -13.74 -16.12
N LEU A 299 7.78 -12.67 -16.90
CA LEU A 299 7.49 -11.33 -16.38
C LEU A 299 6.20 -11.31 -15.54
N HIS A 300 5.12 -11.93 -16.04
CA HIS A 300 3.86 -11.95 -15.32
C HIS A 300 3.92 -12.84 -14.06
N GLN A 301 4.66 -13.95 -14.11
CA GLN A 301 4.92 -14.76 -12.92
C GLN A 301 5.77 -14.01 -11.88
N TYR A 302 6.76 -13.22 -12.32
CA TYR A 302 7.50 -12.30 -11.46
C TYR A 302 6.55 -11.32 -10.76
N PHE A 303 5.73 -10.58 -11.52
CA PHE A 303 4.83 -9.58 -10.95
C PHE A 303 3.82 -10.18 -9.97
N ARG A 304 3.28 -11.36 -10.28
CA ARG A 304 2.39 -12.08 -9.36
C ARG A 304 3.07 -12.40 -8.04
N LYS A 305 4.25 -13.04 -8.09
CA LYS A 305 5.02 -13.40 -6.88
C LYS A 305 5.34 -12.15 -6.06
N GLN A 306 5.77 -11.08 -6.72
CA GLN A 306 6.14 -9.84 -6.04
C GLN A 306 4.95 -9.14 -5.39
N THR A 307 3.79 -9.15 -6.05
CA THR A 307 2.54 -8.59 -5.51
C THR A 307 2.09 -9.37 -4.27
N LEU A 308 2.16 -10.71 -4.31
CA LEU A 308 1.84 -11.55 -3.16
C LEU A 308 2.79 -11.29 -1.97
N ILE A 309 4.11 -11.22 -2.22
CA ILE A 309 5.09 -10.89 -1.17
C ILE A 309 4.81 -9.50 -0.58
N GLY A 310 4.54 -8.50 -1.43
CA GLY A 310 4.20 -7.16 -0.98
C GLY A 310 2.94 -7.12 -0.12
N MET A 311 1.91 -7.89 -0.50
CA MET A 311 0.64 -7.98 0.23
C MET A 311 0.85 -8.64 1.60
N ASP A 312 1.54 -9.78 1.64
CA ASP A 312 1.87 -10.47 2.88
C ASP A 312 2.70 -9.57 3.82
N MET A 313 3.65 -8.83 3.26
CA MET A 313 4.49 -7.89 4.01
C MET A 313 3.67 -6.74 4.61
N ARG A 314 2.72 -6.20 3.86
CA ARG A 314 1.75 -5.21 4.38
C ARG A 314 0.92 -5.80 5.52
N THR A 315 0.42 -7.02 5.36
CA THR A 315 -0.41 -7.72 6.36
C THR A 315 0.33 -7.92 7.69
N VAL A 316 1.57 -8.39 7.66
CA VAL A 316 2.34 -8.62 8.91
C VAL A 316 2.69 -7.33 9.63
N ILE A 317 2.95 -6.24 8.90
CA ILE A 317 3.22 -4.92 9.50
C ILE A 317 1.96 -4.39 10.17
N ILE A 318 0.81 -4.43 9.49
CA ILE A 318 -0.48 -4.03 10.09
C ILE A 318 -0.77 -4.84 11.35
N SER A 319 -0.58 -6.16 11.28
CA SER A 319 -0.83 -7.04 12.44
C SER A 319 0.11 -6.73 13.61
N ALA A 320 1.41 -6.51 13.36
CA ALA A 320 2.37 -6.17 14.40
C ALA A 320 2.07 -4.81 15.06
N VAL A 321 1.74 -3.79 14.27
CA VAL A 321 1.32 -2.47 14.78
C VAL A 321 0.04 -2.61 15.61
N TYR A 322 -0.94 -3.40 15.13
CA TYR A 322 -2.20 -3.62 15.83
C TYR A 322 -1.98 -4.32 17.18
N ARG A 323 -1.24 -5.43 17.20
CA ARG A 323 -0.91 -6.16 18.43
C ARG A 323 -0.15 -5.29 19.43
N LYS A 324 0.83 -4.51 18.95
CA LYS A 324 1.58 -3.57 19.80
C LYS A 324 0.66 -2.51 20.40
N SER A 325 -0.28 -1.96 19.63
CA SER A 325 -1.18 -0.90 20.10
C SER A 325 -2.02 -1.31 21.32
N LEU A 326 -2.37 -2.60 21.42
CA LEU A 326 -3.14 -3.15 22.55
C LEU A 326 -2.33 -3.25 23.85
N ARG A 327 -0.99 -3.29 23.76
CA ARG A 327 -0.08 -3.50 24.90
C ARG A 327 0.71 -2.28 25.33
N LEU A 328 0.53 -1.13 24.66
CA LEU A 328 1.23 0.10 25.03
C LEU A 328 0.90 0.53 26.46
N SER A 329 1.92 0.91 27.22
CA SER A 329 1.76 1.56 28.53
C SER A 329 0.96 2.87 28.42
N ALA A 330 0.37 3.34 29.53
CA ALA A 330 -0.39 4.60 29.54
C ALA A 330 0.47 5.79 29.06
N ALA A 331 1.71 5.90 29.56
CA ALA A 331 2.65 6.94 29.14
C ALA A 331 3.00 6.86 27.64
N ALA A 332 3.29 5.66 27.12
CA ALA A 332 3.59 5.49 25.70
C ALA A 332 2.37 5.77 24.80
N ARG A 333 1.16 5.48 25.28
CA ARG A 333 -0.09 5.74 24.57
C ARG A 333 -0.38 7.23 24.43
N CYS A 334 -0.03 8.05 25.43
CA CYS A 334 -0.08 9.51 25.31
C CYS A 334 0.84 10.03 24.20
N GLY A 335 2.00 9.38 23.98
CA GLY A 335 2.96 9.75 22.95
C GLY A 335 2.64 9.22 21.53
N SER A 336 1.64 8.36 21.36
CA SER A 336 1.25 7.79 20.06
C SER A 336 -0.26 7.91 19.87
N THR A 337 -0.69 9.00 19.23
CA THR A 337 -2.11 9.29 19.02
C THR A 337 -2.79 8.23 18.14
N THR A 338 -4.11 8.07 18.26
CA THR A 338 -4.90 7.17 17.40
C THR A 338 -4.66 7.44 15.90
N GLY A 339 -4.51 8.71 15.52
CA GLY A 339 -4.19 9.12 14.14
C GLY A 339 -2.80 8.68 13.68
N GLU A 340 -1.81 8.65 14.57
CA GLU A 340 -0.47 8.15 14.24
C GLU A 340 -0.50 6.64 14.02
N ILE A 341 -1.23 5.90 14.85
CA ILE A 341 -1.38 4.44 14.72
C ILE A 341 -2.10 4.07 13.42
N THR A 342 -3.19 4.77 13.07
CA THR A 342 -3.90 4.52 11.81
C THR A 342 -3.06 4.89 10.59
N ASN A 343 -2.22 5.93 10.67
CA ASN A 343 -1.25 6.27 9.62
C ASN A 343 -0.19 5.17 9.45
N LEU A 344 0.31 4.58 10.54
CA LEU A 344 1.27 3.46 10.48
C LEU A 344 0.66 2.24 9.74
N MET A 345 -0.62 1.94 9.97
CA MET A 345 -1.31 0.82 9.34
C MET A 345 -1.75 1.10 7.89
N SER A 346 -2.10 2.33 7.55
CA SER A 346 -2.66 2.68 6.23
C SER A 346 -1.61 3.21 5.25
N ILE A 347 -0.76 4.15 5.67
CA ILE A 347 0.22 4.82 4.82
C ILE A 347 1.57 4.08 4.86
N ASP A 348 2.12 3.87 6.06
CA ASP A 348 3.45 3.26 6.19
C ASP A 348 3.46 1.82 5.70
N ALA A 349 2.49 1.00 6.09
CA ALA A 349 2.35 -0.37 5.59
C ALA A 349 2.17 -0.44 4.06
N GLN A 350 1.47 0.54 3.46
CA GLN A 350 1.28 0.59 2.00
C GLN A 350 2.57 0.93 1.25
N ARG A 351 3.45 1.76 1.83
CA ARG A 351 4.76 2.07 1.22
C ARG A 351 5.64 0.84 1.07
N PHE A 352 5.57 -0.10 2.01
CA PHE A 352 6.25 -1.38 1.91
C PHE A 352 5.75 -2.21 0.73
N PHE A 353 4.42 -2.30 0.54
CA PHE A 353 3.83 -2.94 -0.64
C PHE A 353 4.33 -2.29 -1.94
N MET A 354 4.27 -0.96 -2.03
CA MET A 354 4.69 -0.21 -3.22
C MET A 354 6.18 -0.37 -3.54
N LEU A 355 7.04 -0.42 -2.51
CA LEU A 355 8.46 -0.72 -2.70
C LEU A 355 8.65 -2.15 -3.23
N MET A 356 7.95 -3.14 -2.65
CA MET A 356 8.09 -4.53 -3.06
C MET A 356 7.81 -4.71 -4.54
N LEU A 357 6.76 -4.08 -5.10
CA LEU A 357 6.43 -4.21 -6.53
C LEU A 357 7.61 -3.97 -7.49
N ASN A 358 8.52 -3.07 -7.15
CA ASN A 358 9.61 -2.64 -8.04
C ASN A 358 11.02 -2.81 -7.45
N ILE A 359 11.19 -3.48 -6.31
CA ILE A 359 12.50 -3.55 -5.63
C ILE A 359 13.60 -4.22 -6.47
N HIS A 360 13.26 -5.22 -7.29
CA HIS A 360 14.25 -5.90 -8.13
C HIS A 360 14.78 -5.03 -9.28
N VAL A 361 14.09 -3.93 -9.62
CA VAL A 361 14.60 -2.95 -10.59
C VAL A 361 15.89 -2.30 -10.07
N LEU A 362 16.15 -2.28 -8.75
CA LEU A 362 17.34 -1.65 -8.17
C LEU A 362 18.66 -2.26 -8.66
N TRP A 363 18.72 -3.59 -8.82
CA TRP A 363 19.88 -4.30 -9.36
C TRP A 363 19.72 -4.65 -10.84
N SER A 364 18.48 -4.89 -11.29
CA SER A 364 18.16 -5.22 -12.68
C SER A 364 18.43 -4.04 -13.62
N ALA A 365 18.08 -2.80 -13.24
CA ALA A 365 18.31 -1.62 -14.07
C ALA A 365 19.80 -1.37 -14.39
N PRO A 366 20.73 -1.35 -13.41
CA PRO A 366 22.16 -1.26 -13.71
C PRO A 366 22.64 -2.37 -14.64
N LEU A 367 22.28 -3.64 -14.37
CA LEU A 367 22.67 -4.78 -15.20
C LEU A 367 22.15 -4.63 -16.64
N GLN A 368 20.87 -4.28 -16.80
CA GLN A 368 20.25 -4.06 -18.10
C GLN A 368 20.91 -2.91 -18.87
N VAL A 369 21.23 -1.81 -18.19
CA VAL A 369 21.92 -0.66 -18.81
C VAL A 369 23.32 -1.04 -19.24
N THR A 370 24.11 -1.68 -18.37
CA THR A 370 25.48 -2.09 -18.68
C THR A 370 25.54 -3.04 -19.86
N VAL A 371 24.71 -4.09 -19.88
CA VAL A 371 24.71 -5.06 -20.98
C VAL A 371 24.19 -4.45 -22.28
N ALA A 372 23.13 -3.64 -22.23
CA ALA A 372 22.62 -2.99 -23.44
C ALA A 372 23.60 -1.98 -24.05
N VAL A 373 24.31 -1.19 -23.22
CA VAL A 373 25.38 -0.29 -23.68
C VAL A 373 26.56 -1.08 -24.24
N TYR A 374 26.93 -2.21 -23.63
CA TYR A 374 27.96 -3.10 -24.16
C TYR A 374 27.59 -3.66 -25.54
N LEU A 375 26.35 -4.14 -25.73
CA LEU A 375 25.88 -4.60 -27.03
C LEU A 375 25.82 -3.47 -28.06
N LEU A 376 25.39 -2.27 -27.68
CA LEU A 376 25.44 -1.09 -28.56
C LEU A 376 26.87 -0.75 -28.97
N TRP A 377 27.82 -0.84 -28.05
CA TRP A 377 29.24 -0.57 -28.32
C TRP A 377 29.79 -1.56 -29.35
N GLN A 378 29.34 -2.81 -29.36
CA GLN A 378 29.72 -3.77 -30.39
C GLN A 378 29.18 -3.39 -31.78
N GLU A 379 28.00 -2.77 -31.87
CA GLU A 379 27.41 -2.39 -33.17
C GLU A 379 27.95 -1.07 -33.73
N LEU A 380 28.12 -0.06 -32.87
CA LEU A 380 28.37 1.33 -33.26
C LEU A 380 29.68 1.91 -32.70
N GLY A 381 30.43 1.13 -31.91
CA GLY A 381 31.70 1.57 -31.34
C GLY A 381 31.57 2.81 -30.44
N PRO A 382 32.55 3.72 -30.47
CA PRO A 382 32.56 4.93 -29.63
C PRO A 382 31.38 5.88 -29.84
N SER A 383 30.67 5.81 -30.97
CA SER A 383 29.54 6.70 -31.30
C SER A 383 28.38 6.54 -30.29
N VAL A 384 28.28 5.41 -29.61
CA VAL A 384 27.30 5.16 -28.54
C VAL A 384 27.41 6.17 -27.39
N LEU A 385 28.60 6.72 -27.15
CA LEU A 385 28.82 7.72 -26.10
C LEU A 385 27.98 8.98 -26.32
N ALA A 386 27.68 9.36 -27.57
CA ALA A 386 26.81 10.50 -27.85
C ALA A 386 25.39 10.26 -27.32
N GLY A 387 24.84 9.07 -27.60
CA GLY A 387 23.51 8.67 -27.11
C GLY A 387 23.46 8.51 -25.60
N VAL A 388 24.46 7.85 -25.00
CA VAL A 388 24.56 7.67 -23.55
C VAL A 388 24.70 9.02 -22.84
N THR A 389 25.48 9.96 -23.39
CA THR A 389 25.61 11.31 -22.83
C THR A 389 24.27 12.03 -22.80
N LEU A 390 23.48 11.95 -23.88
CA LEU A 390 22.14 12.52 -23.91
C LEU A 390 21.22 11.89 -22.85
N LEU A 391 21.30 10.57 -22.66
CA LEU A 391 20.56 9.86 -21.61
C LEU A 391 21.00 10.27 -20.19
N LEU A 392 22.31 10.48 -19.97
CA LEU A 392 22.84 10.94 -18.69
C LEU A 392 22.41 12.37 -18.37
N ILE A 393 22.36 13.27 -19.37
CA ILE A 393 21.84 14.64 -19.22
C ILE A 393 20.36 14.67 -18.80
N MET A 394 19.59 13.63 -19.14
CA MET A 394 18.18 13.55 -18.72
C MET A 394 18.03 13.31 -17.21
N ILE A 395 19.00 12.70 -16.55
CA ILE A 395 18.96 12.47 -15.10
C ILE A 395 18.88 13.78 -14.30
N PRO A 396 19.79 14.77 -14.45
CA PRO A 396 19.69 16.04 -13.73
C PRO A 396 18.47 16.86 -14.14
N ILE A 397 18.03 16.82 -15.40
CA ILE A 397 16.79 17.47 -15.86
C ILE A 397 15.60 16.90 -15.08
N ASN A 398 15.48 15.57 -15.01
CA ASN A 398 14.43 14.89 -14.25
C ASN A 398 14.45 15.27 -12.77
N ILE A 399 15.64 15.37 -12.15
CA ILE A 399 15.78 15.77 -10.73
C ILE A 399 15.33 17.22 -10.53
N MET A 400 15.74 18.14 -11.40
CA MET A 400 15.36 19.55 -11.31
C MET A 400 13.85 19.74 -11.48
N VAL A 401 13.26 19.10 -12.48
CA VAL A 401 11.81 19.12 -12.72
C VAL A 401 11.08 18.51 -11.53
N ALA A 402 11.51 17.35 -11.02
CA ALA A 402 10.89 16.70 -9.87
C ALA A 402 10.90 17.59 -8.61
N LYS A 403 12.01 18.30 -8.33
CA LYS A 403 12.08 19.26 -7.22
C LYS A 403 11.07 20.40 -7.38
N LYS A 404 10.98 20.98 -8.58
CA LYS A 404 10.03 22.08 -8.86
C LYS A 404 8.58 21.60 -8.82
N SER A 405 8.29 20.42 -9.36
CA SER A 405 6.99 19.76 -9.30
C SER A 405 6.56 19.51 -7.86
N LYS A 406 7.47 19.00 -7.01
CA LYS A 406 7.20 18.82 -5.57
C LYS A 406 6.88 20.14 -4.88
N ALA A 407 7.66 21.20 -5.11
CA ALA A 407 7.41 22.49 -4.48
C ALA A 407 6.06 23.12 -4.91
N LEU A 408 5.65 22.94 -6.18
CA LEU A 408 4.33 23.37 -6.64
C LEU A 408 3.20 22.52 -6.04
N GLN A 409 3.40 21.21 -5.94
CA GLN A 409 2.45 20.29 -5.32
C GLN A 409 2.22 20.63 -3.85
N GLU A 410 3.28 20.94 -3.09
CA GLU A 410 3.15 21.39 -1.70
C GLU A 410 2.35 22.70 -1.56
N LYS A 411 2.58 23.67 -2.44
CA LYS A 411 1.80 24.93 -2.45
C LYS A 411 0.33 24.69 -2.81
N GLN A 412 0.08 23.79 -3.75
CA GLN A 412 -1.27 23.36 -4.12
C GLN A 412 -1.97 22.70 -2.92
N LEU A 413 -1.35 21.71 -2.28
CA LEU A 413 -1.91 21.01 -1.11
C LEU A 413 -2.23 21.99 0.04
N LYS A 414 -1.31 22.91 0.38
CA LYS A 414 -1.56 23.95 1.40
C LYS A 414 -2.75 24.86 1.07
N THR A 415 -3.00 25.14 -0.21
CA THR A 415 -4.14 25.96 -0.66
C THR A 415 -5.44 25.14 -0.64
N THR A 416 -5.36 23.86 -1.02
CA THR A 416 -6.46 22.90 -0.93
C THR A 416 -6.91 22.73 0.53
N ASP A 417 -5.99 22.65 1.50
CA ASP A 417 -6.32 22.55 2.92
C ASP A 417 -7.11 23.77 3.41
N LYS A 418 -6.68 24.98 3.03
CA LYS A 418 -7.42 26.22 3.34
C LYS A 418 -8.84 26.19 2.76
N ARG A 419 -9.00 25.71 1.52
CA ARG A 419 -10.32 25.59 0.86
C ARG A 419 -11.21 24.59 1.61
N ILE A 420 -10.69 23.41 1.94
CA ILE A 420 -11.45 22.37 2.64
C ILE A 420 -11.85 22.84 4.03
N LYS A 421 -10.94 23.50 4.76
CA LYS A 421 -11.24 24.10 6.07
C LYS A 421 -12.39 25.11 5.99
N LEU A 422 -12.31 26.07 5.06
CA LEU A 422 -13.36 27.07 4.87
C LEU A 422 -14.71 26.45 4.50
N ILE A 423 -14.72 25.45 3.59
CA ILE A 423 -15.94 24.73 3.24
C ILE A 423 -16.53 24.01 4.46
N SER A 424 -15.70 23.42 5.32
CA SER A 424 -16.16 22.79 6.55
C SER A 424 -16.81 23.80 7.51
N GLU A 425 -16.25 25.00 7.65
CA GLU A 425 -16.81 26.08 8.47
C GLU A 425 -18.17 26.55 7.91
N ILE A 426 -18.29 26.72 6.59
CA ILE A 426 -19.54 27.06 5.89
C ILE A 426 -20.62 26.00 6.15
N LEU A 427 -20.29 24.71 6.01
CA LEU A 427 -21.24 23.61 6.19
C LEU A 427 -21.73 23.49 7.64
N ASN A 428 -20.82 23.67 8.61
CA ASN A 428 -21.19 23.69 10.03
C ASN A 428 -22.09 24.88 10.38
N GLY A 429 -21.89 26.04 9.73
CA GLY A 429 -22.64 27.27 9.93
C GLY A 429 -23.79 27.53 8.95
N ILE A 430 -24.22 26.53 8.17
CA ILE A 430 -25.04 26.77 6.96
C ILE A 430 -26.37 27.48 7.23
N ARG A 431 -27.00 27.23 8.38
CA ARG A 431 -28.27 27.87 8.77
C ARG A 431 -28.11 29.37 8.94
N VAL A 432 -27.01 29.82 9.54
CA VAL A 432 -26.72 31.24 9.76
C VAL A 432 -26.45 31.93 8.43
N LEU A 433 -25.65 31.31 7.56
CA LEU A 433 -25.35 31.85 6.23
C LEU A 433 -26.61 32.02 5.37
N LYS A 434 -27.52 31.04 5.41
CA LYS A 434 -28.84 31.08 4.74
C LYS A 434 -29.73 32.18 5.29
N LEU A 435 -29.76 32.37 6.61
CA LEU A 435 -30.57 33.42 7.26
C LEU A 435 -30.16 34.83 6.82
N TYR A 436 -28.85 35.06 6.64
CA TYR A 436 -28.31 36.37 6.24
C TYR A 436 -28.08 36.52 4.72
N ALA A 437 -28.48 35.53 3.91
CA ALA A 437 -28.22 35.48 2.47
C ALA A 437 -26.74 35.71 2.09
N TRP A 438 -25.80 35.20 2.91
CA TRP A 438 -24.35 35.37 2.72
C TRP A 438 -23.73 34.39 1.72
N GLU A 439 -24.51 33.49 1.12
CA GLU A 439 -23.98 32.46 0.21
C GLU A 439 -23.18 33.05 -0.95
N PRO A 440 -23.63 34.12 -1.66
CA PRO A 440 -22.86 34.68 -2.77
C PRO A 440 -21.47 35.19 -2.33
N SER A 441 -21.40 35.83 -1.16
CA SER A 441 -20.14 36.35 -0.61
C SER A 441 -19.17 35.22 -0.29
N PHE A 442 -19.62 34.16 0.39
CA PHE A 442 -18.76 33.01 0.69
C PHE A 442 -18.35 32.23 -0.56
N ILE A 443 -19.22 32.12 -1.58
CA ILE A 443 -18.88 31.53 -2.88
C ILE A 443 -17.72 32.28 -3.53
N GLN A 444 -17.73 33.62 -3.49
CA GLN A 444 -16.63 34.43 -4.03
C GLN A 444 -15.31 34.20 -3.28
N VAL A 445 -15.35 34.13 -1.95
CA VAL A 445 -14.16 33.85 -1.12
C VAL A 445 -13.58 32.48 -1.48
N VAL A 446 -14.41 31.43 -1.50
CA VAL A 446 -13.99 30.07 -1.90
C VAL A 446 -13.46 30.08 -3.34
N GLY A 447 -14.11 30.82 -4.24
CA GLY A 447 -13.68 31.00 -5.64
C GLY A 447 -12.29 31.63 -5.76
N SER A 448 -11.97 32.61 -4.92
CA SER A 448 -10.64 33.24 -4.90
C SER A 448 -9.52 32.27 -4.49
N ILE A 449 -9.80 31.41 -3.50
CA ILE A 449 -8.88 30.36 -3.06
C ILE A 449 -8.72 29.31 -4.17
N ARG A 450 -9.83 28.91 -4.80
CA ARG A 450 -9.83 27.96 -5.92
C ARG A 450 -9.03 28.48 -7.11
N LYS A 451 -9.12 29.77 -7.46
CA LYS A 451 -8.31 30.37 -8.53
C LYS A 451 -6.81 30.26 -8.23
N LYS A 452 -6.39 30.51 -6.98
CA LYS A 452 -4.98 30.33 -6.55
C LYS A 452 -4.56 28.86 -6.62
N GLU A 453 -5.39 27.94 -6.12
CA GLU A 453 -5.16 26.48 -6.19
C GLU A 453 -4.95 26.02 -7.65
N LEU A 454 -5.85 26.44 -8.56
CA LEU A 454 -5.77 26.14 -9.98
C LEU A 454 -4.53 26.73 -10.65
N SER A 455 -4.05 27.89 -10.20
CA SER A 455 -2.82 28.49 -10.75
C SER A 455 -1.57 27.64 -10.45
N TYR A 456 -1.50 27.02 -9.25
CA TYR A 456 -0.43 26.10 -8.91
C TYR A 456 -0.56 24.78 -9.66
N LEU A 457 -1.79 24.24 -9.74
CA LEU A 457 -2.07 23.03 -10.49
C LEU A 457 -1.70 23.19 -11.97
N ARG A 458 -2.06 24.31 -12.60
CA ARG A 458 -1.72 24.60 -14.00
C ARG A 458 -0.21 24.64 -14.22
N LYS A 459 0.54 25.30 -13.33
CA LYS A 459 2.02 25.35 -13.41
C LYS A 459 2.63 23.96 -13.26
N PHE A 460 2.10 23.12 -12.37
CA PHE A 460 2.51 21.72 -12.21
C PHE A 460 2.24 20.92 -13.49
N LEU A 461 1.03 21.03 -14.05
CA LEU A 461 0.65 20.33 -15.28
C LEU A 461 1.50 20.76 -16.48
N TYR A 462 1.84 22.04 -16.62
CA TYR A 462 2.74 22.47 -17.70
C TYR A 462 4.15 21.86 -17.58
N LEU A 463 4.67 21.71 -16.36
CA LEU A 463 5.95 21.01 -16.14
C LEU A 463 5.84 19.53 -16.48
N ASP A 464 4.75 18.88 -16.06
CA ASP A 464 4.50 17.45 -16.29
C ASP A 464 4.31 17.13 -17.79
N CYS A 465 3.56 17.97 -18.51
CA CYS A 465 3.43 17.90 -19.96
C CYS A 465 4.78 18.08 -20.67
N GLY A 466 5.58 19.07 -20.25
CA GLY A 466 6.91 19.29 -20.81
C GLY A 466 7.84 18.09 -20.59
N LEU A 467 7.80 17.48 -19.41
CA LEU A 467 8.57 16.28 -19.10
C LEU A 467 8.11 15.08 -19.94
N THR A 468 6.81 14.88 -20.07
CA THR A 468 6.21 13.81 -20.89
C THR A 468 6.57 13.98 -22.38
N PHE A 469 6.55 15.22 -22.88
CA PHE A 469 6.98 15.54 -24.23
C PHE A 469 8.46 15.22 -24.46
N ILE A 470 9.34 15.64 -23.54
CA ILE A 470 10.76 15.29 -23.60
C ILE A 470 10.93 13.76 -23.65
N PHE A 471 10.22 13.01 -22.80
CA PHE A 471 10.27 11.55 -22.83
C PHE A 471 9.79 10.90 -24.13
N ALA A 472 8.81 11.51 -24.79
CA ALA A 472 8.36 11.05 -26.11
C ALA A 472 9.42 11.30 -27.19
N CYS A 473 10.20 12.38 -27.10
CA CYS A 473 11.23 12.76 -28.08
C CYS A 473 12.62 12.18 -27.80
N ILE A 474 12.98 11.84 -26.55
CA ILE A 474 14.25 11.18 -26.20
C ILE A 474 14.58 10.00 -27.14
N PRO A 475 13.66 9.06 -27.42
CA PRO A 475 13.85 7.99 -28.39
C PRO A 475 14.56 8.37 -29.68
N THR A 476 14.03 9.39 -30.35
CA THR A 476 14.43 9.82 -31.67
C THR A 476 15.67 10.70 -31.58
N LEU A 477 15.78 11.55 -30.56
CA LEU A 477 16.96 12.38 -30.32
C LEU A 477 18.21 11.53 -30.01
N VAL A 478 18.08 10.48 -29.21
CA VAL A 478 19.19 9.57 -28.88
C VAL A 478 19.62 8.78 -30.12
N ALA A 479 18.66 8.26 -30.89
CA ALA A 479 18.96 7.56 -32.14
C ALA A 479 19.65 8.49 -33.14
N LEU A 480 19.12 9.71 -33.34
CA LEU A 480 19.69 10.72 -34.21
C LEU A 480 21.12 11.08 -33.81
N ALA A 481 21.36 11.41 -32.54
CA ALA A 481 22.70 11.75 -32.05
C ALA A 481 23.70 10.61 -32.25
N THR A 482 23.29 9.37 -32.00
CA THR A 482 24.17 8.19 -32.13
C THR A 482 24.46 7.87 -33.60
N PHE A 483 23.45 7.89 -34.47
CA PHE A 483 23.64 7.58 -35.90
C PHE A 483 24.38 8.71 -36.63
N SER A 484 24.06 9.97 -36.34
CA SER A 484 24.79 11.11 -36.93
C SER A 484 26.27 11.08 -36.55
N THR A 485 26.61 10.80 -35.28
CA THR A 485 28.01 10.68 -34.87
C THR A 485 28.69 9.47 -35.52
N TYR A 486 28.00 8.34 -35.69
CA TYR A 486 28.56 7.16 -36.38
C TYR A 486 28.91 7.47 -37.85
N ILE A 487 27.98 8.08 -38.59
CA ILE A 487 28.18 8.41 -40.01
C ILE A 487 29.25 9.49 -40.20
N LEU A 488 29.30 10.50 -39.31
CA LEU A 488 30.25 11.62 -39.43
C LEU A 488 31.67 11.31 -38.94
N SER A 489 31.86 10.27 -38.10
CA SER A 489 33.17 9.98 -37.51
C SER A 489 34.18 9.40 -38.48
N SER A 490 33.75 8.58 -39.45
CA SER A 490 34.62 8.03 -40.48
C SER A 490 33.82 7.71 -41.74
N PRO A 491 34.33 8.03 -42.95
CA PRO A 491 33.72 7.65 -44.21
C PRO A 491 33.70 6.12 -44.45
N GLU A 492 34.51 5.35 -43.71
CA GLU A 492 34.54 3.88 -43.78
C GLU A 492 33.42 3.21 -42.98
N ASN A 493 32.67 3.97 -42.17
CA ASN A 493 31.61 3.44 -41.35
C ASN A 493 30.38 3.06 -42.19
N LEU A 494 30.30 1.80 -42.58
CA LEU A 494 29.13 1.26 -43.27
C LEU A 494 27.92 1.19 -42.34
N PHE A 495 26.95 2.09 -42.56
CA PHE A 495 25.68 2.13 -41.86
C PHE A 495 24.66 1.20 -42.54
N THR A 496 24.60 -0.05 -42.05
CA THR A 496 23.69 -1.08 -42.57
C THR A 496 22.34 -1.06 -41.85
N ALA A 497 21.29 -1.59 -42.50
CA ALA A 497 19.97 -1.74 -41.91
C ALA A 497 20.01 -2.56 -40.60
N GLU A 498 20.82 -3.63 -40.58
CA GLU A 498 21.10 -4.44 -39.39
C GLU A 498 21.54 -3.56 -38.20
N LYS A 499 22.61 -2.77 -38.37
CA LYS A 499 23.14 -1.89 -37.32
C LYS A 499 22.08 -0.90 -36.85
N ALA A 500 21.33 -0.30 -37.77
CA ALA A 500 20.28 0.66 -37.45
C ALA A 500 19.16 0.05 -36.60
N PHE A 501 18.59 -1.08 -37.03
CA PHE A 501 17.44 -1.71 -36.38
C PHE A 501 17.79 -2.37 -35.04
N VAL A 502 18.96 -3.01 -34.95
CA VAL A 502 19.45 -3.61 -33.70
C VAL A 502 19.74 -2.52 -32.67
N SER A 503 20.41 -1.44 -33.08
CA SER A 503 20.71 -0.31 -32.19
C SER A 503 19.43 0.40 -31.72
N LEU A 504 18.46 0.61 -32.61
CA LEU A 504 17.17 1.20 -32.24
C LEU A 504 16.44 0.34 -31.19
N SER A 505 16.49 -0.99 -31.34
CA SER A 505 15.89 -1.93 -30.40
C SER A 505 16.57 -1.86 -29.02
N LEU A 506 17.91 -1.85 -28.97
CA LEU A 506 18.67 -1.70 -27.72
C LEU A 506 18.44 -0.34 -27.05
N LEU A 507 18.37 0.75 -27.82
CA LEU A 507 18.03 2.08 -27.32
C LEU A 507 16.61 2.15 -26.75
N ASN A 508 15.64 1.44 -27.34
CA ASN A 508 14.27 1.33 -26.79
C ASN A 508 14.28 0.65 -25.41
N ILE A 509 15.06 -0.42 -25.26
CA ILE A 509 15.17 -1.20 -24.02
C ILE A 509 15.73 -0.36 -22.85
N LEU A 510 16.68 0.54 -23.13
CA LEU A 510 17.32 1.41 -22.12
C LEU A 510 16.37 2.42 -21.47
N ARG A 511 15.20 2.69 -22.06
CA ARG A 511 14.28 3.74 -21.58
C ARG A 511 13.60 3.39 -20.28
N PHE A 512 13.10 2.16 -20.18
CA PHE A 512 12.33 1.73 -19.01
C PHE A 512 13.14 1.84 -17.71
N PRO A 513 14.38 1.32 -17.63
CA PRO A 513 15.25 1.50 -16.47
C PRO A 513 15.43 2.97 -16.08
N LEU A 514 15.75 3.84 -17.05
CA LEU A 514 16.01 5.25 -16.80
C LEU A 514 14.77 6.01 -16.31
N PHE A 515 13.60 5.65 -16.81
CA PHE A 515 12.33 6.24 -16.38
C PHE A 515 11.91 5.76 -14.98
N MET A 516 12.07 4.47 -14.69
CA MET A 516 11.59 3.89 -13.43
C MET A 516 12.52 4.13 -12.24
N PHE A 517 13.82 4.29 -12.49
CA PHE A 517 14.82 4.39 -11.43
C PHE A 517 14.59 5.56 -10.45
N PRO A 518 14.26 6.81 -10.89
CA PRO A 518 13.97 7.91 -9.98
C PRO A 518 12.76 7.63 -9.07
N THR A 519 11.69 7.06 -9.63
CA THR A 519 10.49 6.68 -8.89
C THR A 519 10.80 5.62 -7.84
N LEU A 520 11.62 4.62 -8.19
CA LEU A 520 12.06 3.60 -7.25
C LEU A 520 12.88 4.18 -6.11
N LEU A 521 13.80 5.12 -6.39
CA LEU A 521 14.61 5.77 -5.35
C LEU A 521 13.73 6.56 -4.36
N SER A 522 12.71 7.26 -4.88
CA SER A 522 11.71 7.94 -4.04
C SER A 522 10.96 6.95 -3.14
N ASN A 523 10.49 5.83 -3.70
CA ASN A 523 9.81 4.78 -2.94
C ASN A 523 10.72 4.14 -1.87
N LEU A 524 12.01 3.96 -2.17
CA LEU A 524 13.00 3.45 -1.24
C LEU A 524 13.19 4.40 -0.05
N VAL A 525 13.36 5.70 -0.31
CA VAL A 525 13.49 6.72 0.75
C VAL A 525 12.24 6.77 1.61
N GLN A 526 11.05 6.72 1.01
CA GLN A 526 9.79 6.72 1.76
C GLN A 526 9.62 5.47 2.62
N ALA A 527 9.96 4.30 2.09
CA ALA A 527 9.93 3.05 2.83
C ALA A 527 10.96 3.05 3.97
N TYR A 528 12.14 3.64 3.78
CA TYR A 528 13.14 3.80 4.84
C TYR A 528 12.62 4.64 6.02
N VAL A 529 11.95 5.77 5.73
CA VAL A 529 11.29 6.58 6.77
C VAL A 529 10.21 5.75 7.48
N SER A 530 9.44 4.96 6.73
CA SER A 530 8.43 4.05 7.29
C SER A 530 9.01 2.96 8.19
N VAL A 531 10.15 2.35 7.80
CA VAL A 531 10.89 1.42 8.66
C VAL A 531 11.24 2.07 9.98
N ARG A 532 11.77 3.30 9.96
CA ARG A 532 12.14 4.02 11.20
C ARG A 532 10.93 4.30 12.09
N ARG A 533 9.82 4.76 11.51
CA ARG A 533 8.58 5.07 12.27
C ARG A 533 7.96 3.81 12.89
N VAL A 534 7.80 2.75 12.10
CA VAL A 534 7.28 1.47 12.60
C VAL A 534 8.21 0.89 13.65
N THR A 535 9.54 0.90 13.43
CA THR A 535 10.50 0.39 14.42
C THR A 535 10.42 1.18 15.73
N LYS A 536 10.36 2.51 15.68
CA LYS A 536 10.21 3.37 16.87
C LYS A 536 8.94 2.99 17.65
N PHE A 537 7.81 2.84 16.96
CA PHE A 537 6.54 2.46 17.58
C PHE A 537 6.58 1.06 18.21
N LEU A 538 7.17 0.07 17.53
CA LEU A 538 7.25 -1.30 18.01
C LEU A 538 8.14 -1.45 19.25
N VAL A 539 9.09 -0.53 19.49
CA VAL A 539 10.00 -0.55 20.64
C VAL A 539 9.47 0.26 21.83
N ASN A 540 8.33 0.94 21.70
CA ASN A 540 7.72 1.68 22.82
C ASN A 540 7.44 0.78 24.04
N THR A 541 7.41 1.37 25.24
CA THR A 541 7.20 0.64 26.49
C THR A 541 5.82 -0.01 26.54
N GLU A 542 5.81 -1.27 26.94
CA GLU A 542 4.59 -2.07 27.12
C GLU A 542 4.12 -1.98 28.57
N LEU A 543 2.84 -2.28 28.78
CA LEU A 543 2.31 -2.54 30.12
C LEU A 543 2.95 -3.84 30.65
N ASP A 544 3.39 -3.85 31.91
CA ASP A 544 3.89 -5.07 32.53
C ASP A 544 2.69 -5.95 32.95
N PRO A 545 2.49 -7.13 32.32
CA PRO A 545 1.38 -8.01 32.67
C PRO A 545 1.54 -8.65 34.05
N ILE A 546 2.75 -8.65 34.62
CA ILE A 546 3.07 -9.26 35.92
C ILE A 546 2.92 -8.22 37.06
N ALA A 547 2.63 -6.96 36.74
CA ALA A 547 2.45 -5.92 37.75
C ALA A 547 1.30 -6.19 38.73
N VAL A 548 0.34 -7.06 38.36
CA VAL A 548 -0.75 -7.51 39.21
C VAL A 548 -0.74 -9.04 39.24
N SER A 549 -0.60 -9.63 40.43
CA SER A 549 -0.80 -11.07 40.60
C SER A 549 -2.30 -11.40 40.59
N HIS A 550 -2.68 -12.39 39.80
CA HIS A 550 -4.03 -12.94 39.75
C HIS A 550 -4.06 -14.26 40.52
N GLU A 551 -4.00 -14.18 41.85
CA GLU A 551 -4.11 -15.32 42.75
C GLU A 551 -5.55 -15.44 43.27
N ASP A 552 -6.15 -16.62 43.10
CA ASP A 552 -7.50 -16.92 43.61
C ASP A 552 -7.44 -17.24 45.11
N THR A 553 -7.27 -16.21 45.94
CA THR A 553 -7.42 -16.32 47.40
C THR A 553 -8.89 -16.28 47.81
N PRO A 554 -9.44 -17.33 48.45
CA PRO A 554 -10.85 -17.37 48.86
C PRO A 554 -11.19 -16.22 49.82
N GLY A 555 -12.24 -15.46 49.49
CA GLY A 555 -12.76 -14.37 50.34
C GLY A 555 -12.03 -13.02 50.22
N VAL A 556 -11.04 -12.91 49.33
CA VAL A 556 -10.29 -11.66 49.10
C VAL A 556 -10.38 -11.27 47.62
N ALA A 557 -10.96 -10.10 47.32
CA ALA A 557 -11.12 -9.64 45.94
C ALA A 557 -9.90 -8.89 45.39
N ALA A 558 -9.17 -8.14 46.23
CA ALA A 558 -7.93 -7.46 45.85
C ALA A 558 -7.12 -7.06 47.10
N VAL A 559 -5.79 -7.17 47.01
CA VAL A 559 -4.84 -6.72 48.05
C VAL A 559 -3.85 -5.74 47.43
N ILE A 560 -3.59 -4.63 48.12
CA ILE A 560 -2.56 -3.65 47.76
C ILE A 560 -1.78 -3.33 49.02
N GLU A 561 -0.52 -3.77 49.08
CA GLU A 561 0.42 -3.56 50.18
C GLU A 561 1.61 -2.72 49.69
N ASN A 562 1.90 -1.59 50.35
CA ASN A 562 3.03 -0.69 50.05
C ASN A 562 3.18 -0.30 48.56
N GLY A 563 2.05 -0.19 47.85
CA GLY A 563 2.04 0.08 46.41
C GLY A 563 2.27 1.56 46.12
N THR A 564 3.23 1.84 45.23
CA THR A 564 3.47 3.17 44.67
C THR A 564 3.16 3.17 43.17
N LEU A 565 2.21 3.99 42.73
CA LEU A 565 1.70 4.00 41.35
C LEU A 565 1.84 5.40 40.75
N ALA A 566 2.37 5.48 39.53
CA ALA A 566 2.53 6.72 38.76
C ALA A 566 2.04 6.52 37.32
N TRP A 567 1.60 7.60 36.68
CA TRP A 567 1.14 7.57 35.27
C TRP A 567 2.29 7.46 34.25
N GLY A 568 3.50 7.84 34.65
CA GLY A 568 4.73 7.76 33.86
C GLY A 568 5.95 7.64 34.77
N SER A 569 7.08 7.19 34.23
CA SER A 569 8.34 7.02 34.97
C SER A 569 8.85 8.33 35.58
N ASP A 570 8.51 9.45 34.95
CA ASP A 570 9.02 10.78 35.29
C ASP A 570 7.96 11.60 36.06
N CYS A 571 6.80 11.01 36.36
CA CYS A 571 5.73 11.67 37.08
C CYS A 571 5.82 11.34 38.58
N GLU A 572 5.45 12.32 39.42
CA GLU A 572 5.24 12.05 40.83
C GLU A 572 4.17 10.95 41.02
N PRO A 573 4.34 10.07 42.03
CA PRO A 573 3.40 8.99 42.29
C PRO A 573 2.03 9.56 42.63
N ALA A 574 1.02 9.15 41.88
CA ALA A 574 -0.36 9.57 42.10
C ALA A 574 -0.99 8.85 43.31
N LEU A 575 -0.51 7.63 43.59
CA LEU A 575 -0.93 6.82 44.73
C LEU A 575 0.32 6.27 45.42
N GLN A 576 0.38 6.46 46.73
CA GLN A 576 1.41 5.93 47.61
C GLN A 576 0.69 5.52 48.89
N LYS A 577 0.78 4.24 49.27
CA LYS A 577 -0.02 3.65 50.36
C LYS A 577 0.86 3.00 51.41
#